data_AF-A0A3N5H905-F1
#
_entry.id   AF-A0A3N5H905-F1
#
_cell.length_a   1.000
_cell.length_b   1.000
_cell.length_c   1.000
_cell.angle_alpha   90.00
_cell.angle_beta   90.00
_cell.angle_gamma   90.00
#
_symmetry.space_group_name_H-M   'P 1'
#
loop_
_entity.id
_entity.type
_entity.pdbx_description
1 polymer ?
#
loop_
_entity_poly.entity_id
_entity_poly.type
_entity_poly.pdbx_seq_one_letter_code
_entity_poly.pdbx_strand_id
1 'polypeptide(L)'
;MWKRFKRAMRSFFGFFVSGIENPELILEQNIRDLNDQVPRMNESIAMVRANLTLLERENQKYSTEVNDLTAKVKAAIQANRDDLAASYATRLQMEKQALERNRQQLETAKVAYEKAVNVKKMFMREKERKTQEAMSAIRDARRAQWQSKVADAMESFEVAGIDATHDEMLRKVQEQAAVNEARMQMALESVDHQALQIEEDAEKLQAQELVKQFKMEMGLVPPAPVSETGEAPEKTIGKKVEVK
;
A
#
# COMPACT_ATOMS: atom_id res chain seq x y z
N MET A 1 4.34 -20.42 -13.84
CA MET A 1 4.03 -19.21 -13.05
C MET A 1 2.72 -18.54 -13.48
N TRP A 2 2.50 -18.23 -14.77
CA TRP A 2 1.26 -17.59 -15.27
C TRP A 2 -0.07 -18.29 -14.91
N LYS A 3 -0.12 -19.63 -14.96
CA LYS A 3 -1.29 -20.41 -14.50
C LYS A 3 -1.57 -20.23 -12.99
N ARG A 4 -0.53 -20.02 -12.18
CA ARG A 4 -0.67 -19.75 -10.73
C ARG A 4 -1.21 -18.34 -10.49
N PHE A 5 -0.77 -17.36 -11.28
CA PHE A 5 -1.32 -16.00 -11.28
C PHE A 5 -2.79 -15.94 -11.72
N LYS A 6 -3.15 -16.61 -12.83
CA LYS A 6 -4.57 -16.73 -13.25
C LYS A 6 -5.45 -17.40 -12.19
N ARG A 7 -4.92 -18.41 -11.50
CA ARG A 7 -5.64 -19.08 -10.41
C ARG A 7 -5.78 -18.20 -9.18
N ALA A 8 -4.74 -17.44 -8.81
CA ALA A 8 -4.80 -16.44 -7.75
C ALA A 8 -5.86 -15.37 -8.09
N MET A 9 -5.80 -14.79 -9.30
CA MET A 9 -6.79 -13.85 -9.85
C MET A 9 -8.23 -14.39 -9.81
N ARG A 10 -8.46 -15.65 -10.19
CA ARG A 10 -9.80 -16.28 -10.17
C ARG A 10 -10.30 -16.58 -8.76
N SER A 11 -9.39 -16.84 -7.80
CA SER A 11 -9.75 -17.06 -6.40
C SER A 11 -10.21 -15.80 -5.66
N PHE A 12 -9.87 -14.60 -6.14
CA PHE A 12 -10.36 -13.33 -5.56
C PHE A 12 -11.89 -13.19 -5.60
N PHE A 13 -12.57 -13.88 -6.52
CA PHE A 13 -14.02 -13.75 -6.72
C PHE A 13 -14.84 -14.86 -6.04
N GLY A 14 -14.21 -15.78 -5.29
CA GLY A 14 -14.80 -17.08 -4.97
C GLY A 14 -15.25 -17.32 -3.53
N PHE A 15 -15.29 -16.34 -2.64
CA PHE A 15 -15.59 -16.61 -1.22
C PHE A 15 -16.74 -15.71 -0.71
N PHE A 16 -17.96 -16.24 -0.78
CA PHE A 16 -19.07 -15.79 0.07
C PHE A 16 -19.48 -16.99 0.91
N VAL A 17 -19.16 -16.96 2.21
CA VAL A 17 -19.66 -17.94 3.17
C VAL A 17 -20.88 -17.34 3.84
N SER A 18 -22.06 -17.82 3.44
CA SER A 18 -23.33 -17.50 4.08
C SER A 18 -23.59 -18.52 5.19
N GLY A 19 -23.39 -18.12 6.44
CA GLY A 19 -23.60 -18.99 7.60
C GLY A 19 -23.65 -18.26 8.95
N ILE A 20 -23.98 -16.97 8.97
CA ILE A 20 -24.05 -16.16 10.19
C ILE A 20 -25.43 -15.49 10.25
N GLU A 21 -26.14 -15.66 11.37
CA GLU A 21 -27.51 -15.16 11.56
C GLU A 21 -27.60 -13.65 11.82
N ASN A 22 -26.48 -12.99 12.14
CA ASN A 22 -26.45 -11.55 12.42
C ASN A 22 -25.97 -10.73 11.19
N PRO A 23 -26.83 -9.89 10.58
CA PRO A 23 -26.49 -9.13 9.37
C PRO A 23 -25.37 -8.09 9.60
N GLU A 24 -25.28 -7.49 10.79
CA GLU A 24 -24.18 -6.57 11.14
C GLU A 24 -22.81 -7.27 11.11
N LEU A 25 -22.73 -8.47 11.69
CA LEU A 25 -21.49 -9.24 11.75
C LEU A 25 -21.01 -9.68 10.36
N ILE A 26 -21.95 -9.97 9.45
CA ILE A 26 -21.63 -10.28 8.05
C ILE A 26 -21.01 -9.07 7.36
N LEU A 27 -21.57 -7.87 7.57
CA LEU A 27 -21.08 -6.63 6.95
C LEU A 27 -19.70 -6.25 7.49
N GLU A 28 -19.49 -6.34 8.80
CA GLU A 28 -18.17 -6.13 9.42
C GLU A 28 -17.12 -7.13 8.90
N GLN A 29 -17.50 -8.40 8.76
CA GLN A 29 -16.63 -9.42 8.20
C GLN A 29 -16.31 -9.14 6.73
N ASN A 30 -17.28 -8.67 5.94
CA ASN A 30 -17.04 -8.30 4.54
C ASN A 30 -16.01 -7.18 4.41
N ILE A 31 -16.12 -6.14 5.26
CA ILE A 31 -15.14 -5.04 5.31
C ILE A 31 -13.75 -5.59 5.67
N ARG A 32 -13.66 -6.48 6.66
CA ARG A 32 -12.40 -7.14 7.04
C ARG A 32 -11.81 -7.94 5.88
N ASP A 33 -12.62 -8.77 5.22
CA ASP A 33 -12.19 -9.58 4.08
C ASP A 33 -11.68 -8.72 2.91
N LEU A 34 -12.33 -7.57 2.65
CA LEU A 34 -11.88 -6.60 1.65
C LEU A 34 -10.56 -5.93 2.05
N ASN A 35 -10.38 -5.59 3.32
CA ASN A 35 -9.11 -5.06 3.85
C ASN A 35 -7.97 -6.07 3.68
N ASP A 36 -8.21 -7.34 4.01
CA ASP A 36 -7.22 -8.42 3.96
C ASP A 36 -6.78 -8.76 2.52
N GLN A 37 -7.58 -8.40 1.52
CA GLN A 37 -7.23 -8.57 0.10
C GLN A 37 -6.19 -7.56 -0.38
N VAL A 38 -6.10 -6.37 0.23
CA VAL A 38 -5.18 -5.31 -0.20
C VAL A 38 -3.71 -5.75 -0.09
N PRO A 39 -3.24 -6.32 1.06
CA PRO A 39 -1.87 -6.84 1.16
C PRO A 39 -1.54 -7.90 0.12
N ARG A 40 -2.45 -8.87 -0.11
CA ARG A 40 -2.25 -9.96 -1.09
C ARG A 40 -2.12 -9.45 -2.53
N MET A 41 -2.89 -8.41 -2.85
CA MET A 41 -2.82 -7.77 -4.16
C MET A 41 -1.52 -6.96 -4.33
N ASN A 42 -1.06 -6.28 -3.27
CA ASN A 42 0.23 -5.59 -3.26
C ASN A 42 1.39 -6.56 -3.51
N GLU A 43 1.38 -7.72 -2.83
CA GLU A 43 2.38 -8.78 -3.04
C GLU A 43 2.38 -9.27 -4.49
N SER A 44 1.19 -9.54 -5.04
CA SER A 44 1.04 -9.98 -6.44
C SER A 44 1.57 -8.94 -7.43
N ILE A 45 1.28 -7.65 -7.21
CA ILE A 45 1.80 -6.54 -8.03
C ILE A 45 3.32 -6.43 -7.89
N ALA A 46 3.86 -6.61 -6.69
CA ALA A 46 5.30 -6.59 -6.45
C ALA A 46 6.02 -7.73 -7.20
N MET A 47 5.46 -8.93 -7.23
CA MET A 47 5.98 -10.04 -8.03
C MET A 47 5.99 -9.72 -9.53
N VAL A 48 4.91 -9.12 -10.05
CA VAL A 48 4.84 -8.70 -11.45
C VAL A 48 5.86 -7.59 -11.74
N ARG A 49 6.02 -6.62 -10.84
CA ARG A 49 7.03 -5.56 -10.97
C ARG A 49 8.45 -6.13 -10.93
N ALA A 50 8.73 -7.09 -10.06
CA ALA A 50 10.04 -7.74 -10.00
C ALA A 50 10.38 -8.45 -11.31
N ASN A 51 9.44 -9.17 -11.91
CA ASN A 51 9.62 -9.79 -13.23
C ASN A 51 9.83 -8.73 -14.32
N LEU A 52 9.07 -7.64 -14.29
CA LEU A 52 9.25 -6.51 -15.21
C LEU A 52 10.65 -5.90 -15.08
N THR A 53 11.12 -5.62 -13.86
CA THR A 53 12.46 -5.06 -13.61
C THR A 53 13.59 -6.01 -14.02
N LEU A 54 13.40 -7.32 -13.85
CA LEU A 54 14.36 -8.31 -14.34
C LEU A 54 14.46 -8.26 -15.87
N LEU A 55 13.31 -8.22 -16.57
CA LEU A 55 13.29 -8.10 -18.02
C LEU A 55 13.88 -6.76 -18.50
N GLU A 56 13.63 -5.65 -17.81
CA GLU A 56 14.24 -4.34 -18.10
C GLU A 56 15.77 -4.41 -18.02
N ARG A 57 16.31 -5.03 -16.97
CA ARG A 57 17.77 -5.22 -16.79
C ARG A 57 18.37 -6.12 -17.86
N GLU A 58 17.72 -7.23 -18.19
CA GLU A 58 18.16 -8.12 -19.27
C GLU A 58 18.15 -7.40 -20.63
N ASN A 59 17.12 -6.59 -20.90
CA ASN A 59 17.06 -5.79 -22.12
C ASN A 59 18.24 -4.83 -22.23
N GLN A 60 18.55 -4.13 -21.14
CA GLN A 60 19.68 -3.21 -21.08
C GLN A 60 21.02 -3.93 -21.28
N LYS A 61 21.18 -5.11 -20.67
CA LYS A 61 22.35 -5.95 -20.84
C LYS A 61 22.53 -6.35 -22.31
N TYR A 62 21.50 -6.95 -22.92
CA TYR A 62 21.55 -7.36 -24.33
C TYR A 62 21.77 -6.16 -25.27
N SER A 63 21.16 -5.01 -24.99
CA SER A 63 21.39 -3.80 -25.78
C SER A 63 22.85 -3.34 -25.72
N THR A 64 23.48 -3.43 -24.55
CA THR A 64 24.90 -3.09 -24.36
C THR A 64 25.79 -4.08 -25.12
N GLU A 65 25.54 -5.38 -24.97
CA GLU A 65 26.30 -6.43 -25.66
C GLU A 65 26.18 -6.33 -27.18
N VAL A 66 24.99 -6.01 -27.71
CA VAL A 66 24.76 -5.75 -29.14
C VAL A 66 25.58 -4.55 -29.62
N ASN A 67 25.63 -3.46 -28.84
CA ASN A 67 26.42 -2.28 -29.18
C ASN A 67 27.92 -2.58 -29.18
N ASP A 68 28.40 -3.27 -28.15
CA ASP A 68 29.81 -3.66 -28.01
C ASP A 68 30.26 -4.61 -29.12
N LEU A 69 29.46 -5.64 -29.40
CA LEU A 69 29.74 -6.57 -30.50
C LEU A 69 29.70 -5.87 -31.85
N THR A 70 28.79 -4.91 -32.05
CA THR A 70 28.75 -4.10 -33.28
C THR A 70 30.04 -3.28 -33.43
N ALA A 71 30.54 -2.67 -32.36
CA ALA A 71 31.81 -1.94 -32.39
C ALA A 71 32.99 -2.87 -32.68
N LYS A 72 33.04 -4.06 -32.06
CA LYS A 72 34.07 -5.09 -32.29
C LYS A 72 34.06 -5.62 -33.73
N VAL A 73 32.89 -5.87 -34.31
CA VAL A 73 32.76 -6.25 -35.73
C VAL A 73 33.35 -5.17 -36.62
N LYS A 74 32.96 -3.90 -36.42
CA LYS A 74 33.48 -2.78 -37.21
C LYS A 74 35.00 -2.65 -37.12
N ALA A 75 35.56 -2.76 -35.91
CA ALA A 75 37.01 -2.69 -35.69
C ALA A 75 37.75 -3.86 -36.36
N ALA A 76 37.20 -5.09 -36.28
CA ALA A 76 37.80 -6.26 -36.91
C ALA A 76 37.83 -6.15 -38.45
N ILE A 77 36.76 -5.63 -39.06
CA ILE A 77 36.68 -5.36 -40.50
C ILE A 77 37.72 -4.29 -40.89
N GLN A 78 37.82 -3.20 -40.14
CA GLN A 78 38.82 -2.14 -40.41
C GLN A 78 40.27 -2.66 -40.29
N ALA A 79 40.51 -3.63 -39.43
CA ALA A 79 41.80 -4.27 -39.27
C ALA A 79 42.08 -5.39 -40.30
N ASN A 80 41.19 -5.61 -41.28
CA ASN A 80 41.25 -6.70 -42.26
C ASN A 80 41.36 -8.10 -41.60
N ARG A 81 40.71 -8.29 -40.44
CA ARG A 81 40.63 -9.57 -39.72
C ARG A 81 39.24 -10.17 -39.89
N ASP A 82 38.98 -10.69 -41.08
CA ASP A 82 37.66 -11.19 -41.49
C ASP A 82 37.20 -12.41 -40.67
N ASP A 83 38.15 -13.23 -40.21
CA ASP A 83 37.92 -14.36 -39.31
C ASP A 83 37.34 -13.92 -37.95
N LEU A 84 37.94 -12.90 -37.34
CA LEU A 84 37.44 -12.31 -36.10
C LEU A 84 36.12 -11.58 -36.32
N ALA A 85 35.98 -10.85 -37.43
CA ALA A 85 34.74 -10.17 -37.78
C ALA A 85 33.57 -11.16 -37.92
N ALA A 86 33.78 -12.29 -38.60
CA ALA A 86 32.77 -13.35 -38.74
C ALA A 86 32.35 -13.94 -37.39
N SER A 87 33.32 -14.18 -36.50
CA SER A 87 33.05 -14.70 -35.15
C SER A 87 32.21 -13.73 -34.31
N TYR A 88 32.54 -12.44 -34.32
CA TYR A 88 31.79 -11.40 -33.60
C TYR A 88 30.42 -11.16 -34.24
N ALA A 89 30.31 -11.22 -35.56
CA ALA A 89 29.04 -11.07 -36.28
C ALA A 89 28.06 -12.20 -35.95
N THR A 90 28.55 -13.43 -35.84
CA THR A 90 27.74 -14.59 -35.41
C THR A 90 27.18 -14.38 -34.01
N ARG A 91 28.02 -13.96 -33.06
CA ARG A 91 27.57 -13.63 -31.69
C ARG A 91 26.59 -12.46 -31.69
N LEU A 92 26.86 -11.42 -32.46
CA LEU A 92 25.99 -10.25 -32.59
C LEU A 92 24.59 -10.65 -33.07
N GLN A 93 24.51 -11.57 -34.04
CA GLN A 93 23.22 -12.06 -34.53
C GLN A 93 22.45 -12.83 -33.44
N MET A 94 23.13 -13.67 -32.67
CA MET A 94 22.52 -14.38 -31.54
C MET A 94 21.99 -13.41 -30.47
N GLU A 95 22.78 -12.41 -30.08
CA GLU A 95 22.37 -11.42 -29.08
C GLU A 95 21.25 -10.50 -29.58
N LYS A 96 21.25 -10.13 -30.87
CA LYS A 96 20.12 -9.38 -31.46
C LYS A 96 18.82 -10.16 -31.40
N GLN A 97 18.86 -11.48 -31.66
CA GLN A 97 17.67 -12.32 -31.53
C GLN A 97 17.22 -12.47 -30.08
N ALA A 98 18.16 -12.56 -29.13
CA ALA A 98 17.86 -12.60 -27.70
C ALA A 98 17.22 -11.28 -27.23
N LEU A 99 17.77 -10.14 -27.64
CA LEU A 99 17.24 -8.81 -27.37
C LEU A 99 15.80 -8.67 -27.88
N GLU A 100 15.52 -9.10 -29.10
CA GLU A 100 14.18 -9.02 -29.69
C GLU A 100 13.16 -9.87 -28.91
N ARG A 101 13.52 -11.12 -28.58
CA ARG A 101 12.67 -11.97 -27.73
C ARG A 101 12.42 -11.35 -26.36
N ASN A 102 13.45 -10.76 -25.75
CA ASN A 102 13.33 -10.11 -24.46
C ASN A 102 12.45 -8.84 -24.55
N ARG A 103 12.56 -8.03 -25.62
CA ARG A 103 11.69 -6.87 -25.85
C ARG A 103 10.21 -7.25 -25.92
N GLN A 104 9.88 -8.33 -26.61
CA GLN A 104 8.50 -8.81 -26.71
C GLN A 104 7.96 -9.27 -25.35
N GLN A 105 8.78 -9.96 -24.55
CA GLN A 105 8.43 -10.36 -23.19
C GLN A 105 8.28 -9.15 -22.27
N LEU A 106 9.18 -8.17 -22.39
CA LEU A 106 9.15 -6.93 -21.63
C LEU A 106 7.86 -6.15 -21.88
N GLU A 107 7.44 -6.02 -23.14
CA GLU A 107 6.21 -5.32 -23.49
C GLU A 107 4.97 -6.02 -22.91
N THR A 108 4.93 -7.35 -23.01
CA THR A 108 3.87 -8.16 -22.40
C THR A 108 3.84 -7.98 -20.88
N ALA A 109 5.01 -7.92 -20.23
CA ALA A 109 5.14 -7.70 -18.79
C ALA A 109 4.71 -6.30 -18.37
N LYS A 110 5.00 -5.26 -19.15
CA LYS A 110 4.53 -3.88 -18.91
C LYS A 110 3.01 -3.80 -18.91
N VAL A 111 2.37 -4.35 -19.95
CA VAL A 111 0.91 -4.39 -20.05
C VAL A 111 0.29 -5.18 -18.88
N ALA A 112 0.92 -6.28 -18.47
CA ALA A 112 0.46 -7.06 -17.32
C ALA A 112 0.58 -6.27 -16.01
N TYR A 113 1.68 -5.54 -15.80
CA TYR A 113 1.89 -4.68 -14.64
C TYR A 113 0.86 -3.55 -14.58
N GLU A 114 0.65 -2.83 -15.68
CA GLU A 114 -0.33 -1.76 -15.76
C GLU A 114 -1.76 -2.25 -15.46
N LYS A 115 -2.14 -3.40 -16.05
CA LYS A 115 -3.43 -4.03 -15.75
C LYS A 115 -3.56 -4.39 -14.27
N ALA A 116 -2.51 -4.92 -13.64
CA ALA A 116 -2.55 -5.27 -12.22
C ALA A 116 -2.72 -4.03 -11.33
N VAL A 117 -2.04 -2.92 -11.65
CA VAL A 117 -2.21 -1.63 -10.95
C VAL A 117 -3.63 -1.09 -11.14
N ASN A 118 -4.17 -1.15 -12.36
CA ASN A 118 -5.54 -0.69 -12.63
C ASN A 118 -6.59 -1.55 -11.90
N VAL A 119 -6.41 -2.87 -11.87
CA VAL A 119 -7.28 -3.77 -11.09
C VAL A 119 -7.26 -3.39 -9.61
N LYS A 120 -6.08 -3.10 -9.03
CA LYS A 120 -5.98 -2.60 -7.66
C LYS A 120 -6.73 -1.28 -7.47
N LYS A 121 -6.58 -0.33 -8.39
CA LYS A 121 -7.29 0.96 -8.32
C LYS A 121 -8.81 0.78 -8.32
N MET A 122 -9.33 -0.06 -9.22
CA MET A 122 -10.75 -0.37 -9.28
C MET A 122 -11.24 -1.12 -8.04
N PHE A 123 -10.45 -2.08 -7.54
CA PHE A 123 -10.73 -2.77 -6.28
C PHE A 123 -10.81 -1.80 -5.11
N MET A 124 -9.88 -0.85 -4.99
CA MET A 124 -9.89 0.13 -3.90
C MET A 124 -11.14 1.02 -3.94
N ARG A 125 -11.57 1.44 -5.13
CA ARG A 125 -12.83 2.19 -5.31
C ARG A 125 -14.06 1.38 -4.91
N GLU A 126 -14.11 0.13 -5.35
CA GLU A 126 -15.22 -0.77 -5.05
C GLU A 126 -15.26 -1.15 -3.56
N LYS A 127 -14.09 -1.38 -2.96
CA LYS A 127 -13.93 -1.57 -1.52
C LYS A 127 -14.49 -0.37 -0.77
N GLU A 128 -14.10 0.84 -1.14
CA GLU A 128 -14.55 2.07 -0.48
C GLU A 128 -16.08 2.19 -0.54
N ARG A 129 -16.65 2.03 -1.74
CA ARG A 129 -18.12 2.02 -1.96
C ARG A 129 -18.82 0.99 -1.07
N LYS A 130 -18.38 -0.26 -1.09
CA LYS A 130 -18.96 -1.33 -0.28
C LYS A 130 -18.79 -1.10 1.23
N THR A 131 -17.68 -0.52 1.63
CA THR A 131 -17.41 -0.19 3.03
C THR A 131 -18.36 0.90 3.50
N GLN A 132 -18.58 1.94 2.69
CA GLN A 132 -19.56 3.00 2.99
C GLN A 132 -20.99 2.45 3.08
N GLU A 133 -21.40 1.62 2.12
CA GLU A 133 -22.72 0.95 2.11
C GLU A 133 -22.92 0.03 3.33
N ALA A 134 -21.89 -0.74 3.68
CA ALA A 134 -21.91 -1.58 4.86
C ALA A 134 -21.99 -0.75 6.15
N MET A 135 -21.22 0.35 6.26
CA MET A 135 -21.27 1.24 7.42
C MET A 135 -22.62 1.96 7.55
N SER A 136 -23.25 2.41 6.46
CA SER A 136 -24.60 2.97 6.53
C SER A 136 -25.61 1.94 7.00
N ALA A 137 -25.57 0.71 6.45
CA ALA A 137 -26.48 -0.35 6.84
C ALA A 137 -26.29 -0.79 8.31
N ILE A 138 -25.05 -0.83 8.81
CA ILE A 138 -24.76 -1.08 10.24
C ILE A 138 -25.36 0.02 11.12
N ARG A 139 -25.21 1.30 10.73
CA ARG A 139 -25.80 2.42 11.48
C ARG A 139 -27.33 2.33 11.53
N ASP A 140 -27.96 2.01 10.41
CA ASP A 140 -29.42 1.86 10.33
C ASP A 140 -29.91 0.66 11.17
N ALA A 141 -29.21 -0.48 11.11
CA ALA A 141 -29.51 -1.65 11.92
C ALA A 141 -29.40 -1.36 13.42
N ARG A 142 -28.33 -0.69 13.85
CA ARG A 142 -28.16 -0.26 15.25
C ARG A 142 -29.26 0.71 15.70
N ARG A 143 -29.65 1.65 14.83
CA ARG A 143 -30.75 2.58 15.11
C ARG A 143 -32.07 1.85 15.27
N ALA A 144 -32.39 0.90 14.39
CA ALA A 144 -33.59 0.08 14.48
C ALA A 144 -33.61 -0.77 15.77
N GLN A 145 -32.48 -1.39 16.14
CA GLN A 145 -32.35 -2.11 17.41
C GLN A 145 -32.55 -1.20 18.63
N TRP A 146 -32.01 0.03 18.59
CA TRP A 146 -32.23 1.01 19.65
C TRP A 146 -33.71 1.39 19.76
N GLN A 147 -34.35 1.67 18.63
CA GLN A 147 -35.79 2.00 18.59
C GLN A 147 -36.64 0.86 19.13
N SER A 148 -36.35 -0.40 18.76
CA SER A 148 -37.03 -1.57 19.32
C SER A 148 -36.85 -1.66 20.83
N LYS A 149 -35.61 -1.55 21.34
CA LYS A 149 -35.33 -1.60 22.78
C LYS A 149 -36.04 -0.50 23.56
N VAL A 150 -36.13 0.71 22.98
CA VAL A 150 -36.89 1.82 23.58
C VAL A 150 -38.38 1.49 23.58
N ALA A 151 -38.94 0.97 22.49
CA ALA A 151 -40.34 0.58 22.41
C ALA A 151 -40.68 -0.56 23.39
N ASP A 152 -39.85 -1.61 23.48
CA ASP A 152 -40.03 -2.72 24.43
C ASP A 152 -39.95 -2.24 25.88
N ALA A 153 -39.04 -1.30 26.17
CA ALA A 153 -38.95 -0.65 27.47
C ALA A 153 -40.18 0.23 27.76
N MET A 154 -40.76 0.88 26.75
CA MET A 154 -42.00 1.66 26.91
C MET A 154 -43.23 0.76 27.10
N GLU A 155 -43.36 -0.33 26.36
CA GLU A 155 -44.47 -1.30 26.47
C GLU A 155 -44.43 -2.02 27.83
N SER A 156 -43.26 -2.50 28.26
CA SER A 156 -43.08 -3.10 29.59
C SER A 156 -43.36 -2.11 30.73
N PHE A 157 -43.21 -0.80 30.47
CA PHE A 157 -43.49 0.26 31.43
C PHE A 157 -44.96 0.70 31.43
N GLU A 158 -45.66 0.69 30.28
CA GLU A 158 -47.11 0.92 30.21
C GLU A 158 -47.92 -0.15 30.96
N VAL A 159 -47.43 -1.40 31.01
CA VAL A 159 -48.08 -2.49 31.76
C VAL A 159 -47.87 -2.34 33.28
N ALA A 160 -46.82 -1.63 33.72
CA ALA A 160 -46.54 -1.33 35.12
C ALA A 160 -46.88 0.14 35.42
N GLY A 161 -48.16 0.49 35.23
CA GLY A 161 -48.61 1.89 35.30
C GLY A 161 -48.14 2.65 36.54
N ILE A 162 -47.69 3.90 36.35
CA ILE A 162 -47.68 5.03 37.31
C ILE A 162 -47.33 6.32 36.53
N ASP A 163 -48.26 7.29 36.57
CA ASP A 163 -48.25 8.57 35.85
C ASP A 163 -47.20 9.61 36.32
N ALA A 164 -46.31 9.28 37.26
CA ALA A 164 -45.32 10.23 37.80
C ALA A 164 -43.87 10.00 37.32
N THR A 165 -43.56 8.82 36.81
CA THR A 165 -42.20 8.41 36.42
C THR A 165 -41.92 8.57 34.93
N HIS A 166 -42.92 8.91 34.12
CA HIS A 166 -42.81 9.02 32.66
C HIS A 166 -41.91 10.19 32.22
N ASP A 167 -42.12 11.40 32.76
CA ASP A 167 -41.32 12.58 32.39
C ASP A 167 -39.86 12.50 32.84
N GLU A 168 -39.60 11.94 34.02
CA GLU A 168 -38.21 11.79 34.52
C GLU A 168 -37.45 10.74 33.70
N MET A 169 -38.13 9.68 33.26
CA MET A 169 -37.54 8.65 32.41
C MET A 169 -37.39 9.12 30.96
N LEU A 170 -38.34 9.88 30.40
CA LEU A 170 -38.17 10.53 29.09
C LEU A 170 -36.95 11.45 29.09
N ARG A 171 -36.77 12.23 30.16
CA ARG A 171 -35.60 13.10 30.32
C ARG A 171 -34.31 12.28 30.39
N LYS A 172 -34.28 11.16 31.13
CA LYS A 172 -33.09 10.28 31.19
C LYS A 172 -32.80 9.60 29.85
N VAL A 173 -33.82 9.13 29.12
CA VAL A 173 -33.64 8.52 27.80
C VAL A 173 -33.14 9.55 26.79
N GLN A 174 -33.69 10.77 26.80
CA GLN A 174 -33.20 11.87 25.96
C GLN A 174 -31.77 12.26 26.31
N GLU A 175 -31.43 12.35 27.60
CA GLU A 175 -30.08 12.65 28.06
C GLU A 175 -29.09 11.56 27.62
N GLN A 176 -29.49 10.29 27.73
CA GLN A 176 -28.64 9.16 27.35
C GLN A 176 -28.51 9.00 25.83
N ALA A 177 -29.56 9.29 25.08
CA ALA A 177 -29.52 9.40 23.62
C ALA A 177 -28.59 10.54 23.18
N ALA A 178 -28.71 11.73 23.79
CA ALA A 178 -27.86 12.88 23.51
C ALA A 178 -26.39 12.60 23.86
N VAL A 179 -26.10 11.91 24.97
CA VAL A 179 -24.74 11.50 25.33
C VAL A 179 -24.17 10.49 24.34
N ASN A 180 -24.97 9.54 23.86
CA ASN A 180 -24.53 8.57 22.86
C ASN A 180 -24.33 9.21 21.47
N GLU A 181 -25.20 10.15 21.09
CA GLU A 181 -25.06 10.95 19.88
C GLU A 181 -23.81 11.83 19.93
N ALA A 182 -23.57 12.51 21.06
CA ALA A 182 -22.36 13.29 21.29
C ALA A 182 -21.10 12.40 21.26
N ARG A 183 -21.14 11.20 21.85
CA ARG A 183 -20.01 10.24 21.75
C ARG A 183 -19.75 9.79 20.32
N MET A 184 -20.79 9.61 19.52
CA MET A 184 -20.65 9.23 18.12
C MET A 184 -20.15 10.39 17.27
N GLN A 185 -20.63 11.61 17.50
CA GLN A 185 -20.11 12.82 16.87
C GLN A 185 -18.64 13.06 17.23
N MET A 186 -18.26 12.92 18.50
CA MET A 186 -16.86 13.01 18.93
C MET A 186 -15.98 11.91 18.30
N ALA A 187 -16.51 10.70 18.13
CA ALA A 187 -15.77 9.63 17.45
C ALA A 187 -15.58 9.94 15.96
N LEU A 188 -16.58 10.51 15.29
CA LEU A 188 -16.49 10.96 13.90
C LEU A 188 -15.54 12.16 13.75
N GLU A 189 -15.66 13.16 14.62
CA GLU A 189 -14.74 14.31 14.69
C GLU A 189 -13.32 13.87 15.00
N SER A 190 -13.09 12.83 15.80
CA SER A 190 -11.73 12.34 16.07
C SER A 190 -11.06 11.71 14.84
N VAL A 191 -11.86 11.10 13.95
CA VAL A 191 -11.38 10.57 12.67
C VAL A 191 -11.10 11.70 11.68
N ASP A 192 -11.96 12.72 11.63
CA ASP A 192 -11.72 13.93 10.83
C ASP A 192 -10.54 14.75 11.34
N HIS A 193 -10.33 14.82 12.66
CA HIS A 193 -9.20 15.55 13.24
C HIS A 193 -7.87 14.84 12.94
N GLN A 194 -7.84 13.51 12.87
CA GLN A 194 -6.69 12.76 12.37
C GLN A 194 -6.45 13.01 10.87
N ALA A 195 -7.51 13.08 10.06
CA ALA A 195 -7.40 13.39 8.64
C ALA A 195 -6.87 14.82 8.40
N LEU A 196 -7.39 15.80 9.14
CA LEU A 196 -6.91 17.19 9.13
C LEU A 196 -5.46 17.31 9.62
N GLN A 197 -5.07 16.59 10.68
CA GLN A 197 -3.68 16.57 11.15
C GLN A 197 -2.74 15.96 10.11
N ILE A 198 -3.17 14.91 9.40
CA ILE A 198 -2.40 14.31 8.31
C ILE A 198 -2.27 15.30 7.14
N GLU A 199 -3.30 16.08 6.84
CA GLU A 199 -3.28 17.11 5.81
C GLU A 199 -2.36 18.29 6.20
N GLU A 200 -2.46 18.80 7.43
CA GLU A 200 -1.55 19.81 7.99
C GLU A 200 -0.09 19.34 8.02
N ASP A 201 0.16 18.08 8.40
CA ASP A 201 1.50 17.50 8.41
C ASP A 201 2.04 17.31 6.99
N ALA A 202 1.19 16.94 6.03
CA ALA A 202 1.54 16.89 4.63
C ALA A 202 1.90 18.27 4.07
N GLU A 203 1.14 19.32 4.41
CA GLU A 203 1.46 20.71 4.05
C GLU A 203 2.76 21.19 4.68
N LYS A 204 3.01 20.88 5.97
CA LYS A 204 4.28 21.20 6.63
C LYS A 204 5.46 20.49 5.98
N LEU A 205 5.31 19.22 5.60
CA LEU A 205 6.35 18.47 4.89
C LEU A 205 6.63 19.07 3.49
N GLN A 206 5.57 19.46 2.76
CA GLN A 206 5.73 20.16 1.48
C GLN A 206 6.43 21.51 1.65
N ALA A 207 6.05 22.30 2.67
CA ALA A 207 6.68 23.58 2.96
C ALA A 207 8.16 23.42 3.35
N GLN A 208 8.50 22.40 4.14
CA GLN A 208 9.89 22.07 4.48
C GLN A 208 10.71 21.64 3.27
N GLU A 209 10.13 20.84 2.37
CA GLU A 209 10.78 20.44 1.12
C GLU A 209 10.98 21.65 0.18
N LEU A 210 10.01 22.56 0.10
CA LEU A 210 10.13 23.80 -0.67
C LEU A 210 11.25 24.70 -0.13
N VAL A 211 11.34 24.86 1.20
CA VAL A 211 12.42 25.61 1.86
C VAL A 211 13.77 24.93 1.61
N LYS A 212 13.83 23.60 1.61
CA LYS A 212 15.04 22.85 1.29
C LYS A 212 15.46 23.06 -0.16
N GLN A 213 14.52 23.06 -1.10
CA GLN A 213 14.77 23.39 -2.51
C GLN A 213 15.29 24.81 -2.67
N PHE A 214 14.67 25.81 -2.02
CA PHE A 214 15.17 27.19 -2.00
C PHE A 214 16.56 27.32 -1.37
N LYS A 215 16.86 26.57 -0.29
CA LYS A 215 18.20 26.55 0.32
C LYS A 215 19.26 25.91 -0.57
N MET A 216 18.87 24.92 -1.39
CA MET A 216 19.73 24.33 -2.42
C MET A 216 19.97 25.31 -3.57
N GLU A 217 18.95 26.04 -4.03
CA GLU A 217 19.08 27.09 -5.05
C GLU A 217 19.90 28.31 -4.55
N MET A 218 19.81 28.63 -3.27
CA MET A 218 20.59 29.71 -2.61
C MET A 218 22.01 29.29 -2.19
N GLY A 219 22.42 28.05 -2.46
CA GLY A 219 23.80 27.58 -2.25
C GLY A 219 24.25 27.40 -0.79
N LEU A 220 23.32 27.18 0.15
CA LEU A 220 23.59 27.17 1.60
C LEU A 220 23.63 25.77 2.26
N VAL A 221 23.78 24.69 1.49
CA VAL A 221 23.97 23.32 2.03
C VAL A 221 25.25 22.70 1.46
N PRO A 222 26.22 22.27 2.28
CA PRO A 222 27.41 21.57 1.80
C PRO A 222 27.07 20.15 1.32
N PRO A 223 27.78 19.60 0.31
CA PRO A 223 27.61 18.21 -0.11
C PRO A 223 27.95 17.26 1.04
N ALA A 224 27.14 16.23 1.22
CA ALA A 224 27.31 15.23 2.28
C ALA A 224 28.74 14.64 2.29
N PRO A 225 29.38 14.45 3.46
CA PRO A 225 30.65 13.76 3.51
C PRO A 225 30.44 12.26 3.33
N VAL A 226 31.24 11.70 2.42
CA VAL A 226 31.53 10.27 2.29
C VAL A 226 32.09 9.73 3.61
N SER A 227 31.60 8.57 4.05
CA SER A 227 32.08 7.89 5.25
C SER A 227 33.35 7.09 4.92
N GLU A 228 34.49 7.49 5.48
CA GLU A 228 35.71 6.68 5.59
C GLU A 228 36.20 6.65 7.07
N THR A 229 36.19 5.44 7.64
CA THR A 229 37.17 4.79 8.55
C THR A 229 37.69 5.40 9.88
N GLY A 230 37.67 4.56 10.93
CA GLY A 230 38.63 4.51 12.07
C GLY A 230 38.30 5.43 13.27
N GLU A 231 38.54 5.15 14.55
CA GLU A 231 39.40 4.16 15.22
C GLU A 231 39.09 4.12 16.75
N ALA A 232 39.70 3.15 17.45
CA ALA A 232 39.60 2.64 18.84
C ALA A 232 39.44 3.61 20.06
N PRO A 233 38.95 3.09 21.22
CA PRO A 233 38.97 3.81 22.51
C PRO A 233 40.26 3.55 23.32
N GLU A 234 40.88 4.62 23.80
CA GLU A 234 42.08 4.62 24.64
C GLU A 234 41.83 4.21 26.10
N LYS A 235 42.85 3.56 26.69
CA LYS A 235 42.95 3.06 28.06
C LYS A 235 43.30 4.18 29.06
N THR A 236 42.69 4.15 30.26
CA THR A 236 43.19 4.89 31.45
C THR A 236 43.82 3.92 32.46
N ILE A 237 45.06 4.25 32.86
CA ILE A 237 45.92 3.52 33.79
C ILE A 237 45.73 4.07 35.21
N GLY A 238 45.39 3.20 36.16
CA GLY A 238 45.37 3.46 37.60
C GLY A 238 46.61 2.91 38.31
N LYS A 239 47.24 3.77 39.10
CA LYS A 239 48.53 3.69 39.79
C LYS A 239 48.58 2.63 40.92
N LYS A 240 49.62 1.81 40.92
CA LYS A 240 50.01 0.87 42.00
C LYS A 240 50.78 1.65 43.09
N VAL A 241 50.43 1.46 44.35
CA VAL A 241 51.18 1.93 45.53
C VAL A 241 51.82 0.70 46.19
N GLU A 242 53.14 0.73 46.35
CA GLU A 242 53.93 -0.19 47.18
C GLU A 242 54.28 0.47 48.52
N VAL A 243 54.85 -0.34 49.42
CA VAL A 243 55.48 -0.08 50.74
C VAL A 243 54.60 -0.67 51.87
N LYS A 244 55.01 -1.63 52.69
CA LYS A 244 56.33 -2.13 53.11
C LYS A 244 56.18 -3.56 53.65
#